data_AF-A0A6G0RSK6-F1
#
_entry.id   AF-A0A6G0RSK6-F1
#
_cell.length_a   1.000
_cell.length_b   1.000
_cell.length_c   1.000
_cell.angle_alpha   90.00
_cell.angle_beta   90.00
_cell.angle_gamma   90.00
#
_symmetry.space_group_name_H-M   'P 1'
#
loop_
_entity.id
_entity.type
_entity.pdbx_description
1 polymer ?
#
loop_
_entity_poly.entity_id
_entity_poly.type
_entity_poly.pdbx_seq_one_letter_code
_entity_poly.pdbx_strand_id
1 'polypeptide(L)'
;MEWRSSACTKVSACDASASSPRRSSAGRWLLYLLLLSVASSSSLLLVWSSAPLSPFRSPLNGSELTQTGKLSALPMGDTVERNLRCIGWRATLDCTPFGPRDPLRDQPCGRTVGDSGAGYCEVEDADTGEHFRVMRRHCTSLFHAVRLRCDDALAFVDFRVKARKAVAKALAPGFALPNVVDGGGKTPRDGVVIVVYPRLVASAYALIRTLRETGSKLPIQLWYCPQELYSFPGPLTPLQHLADSDPELSFHKIDDTRAMGFGAKVYSIYHSTLDRVLFLDADNFPVRDPTSLFNSAEFERTGAVFWPDYWHPKHSIFNIHEKSMLWELLDMPYADMFEQESGQLLIDRRRHAAPMKLAFFYMFHRPNFFQKLQVAHGDKDLFRFA
;
A
#
# COMPACT_ATOMS: atom_id res chain seq x y z
N MET A 1 -42.10 3.08 15.08
CA MET A 1 -41.93 2.42 16.39
C MET A 1 -41.08 3.34 17.25
N GLU A 2 -41.74 4.21 18.03
CA GLU A 2 -41.12 4.91 19.16
C GLU A 2 -40.81 3.91 20.27
N TRP A 3 -39.70 4.04 20.99
CA TRP A 3 -39.67 3.66 22.41
C TRP A 3 -38.68 4.55 23.18
N ARG A 4 -39.15 4.96 24.36
CA ARG A 4 -38.66 6.01 25.25
C ARG A 4 -37.45 5.59 26.10
N SER A 5 -36.78 6.60 26.64
CA SER A 5 -35.73 6.54 27.68
C SER A 5 -36.23 6.03 29.04
N SER A 6 -35.30 5.51 29.85
CA SER A 6 -35.18 5.55 31.34
C SER A 6 -34.15 4.46 31.74
N ALA A 7 -33.29 4.53 32.75
CA ALA A 7 -33.06 5.46 33.84
C ALA A 7 -31.63 5.26 34.41
N CYS A 8 -31.19 6.27 35.16
CA CYS A 8 -29.98 6.36 35.94
C CYS A 8 -30.08 5.53 37.26
N THR A 9 -28.98 4.99 37.77
CA THR A 9 -28.87 4.64 39.21
C THR A 9 -27.43 4.82 39.71
N LYS A 10 -27.28 5.67 40.72
CA LYS A 10 -26.08 5.90 41.54
C LYS A 10 -26.06 4.93 42.72
N VAL A 11 -24.88 4.44 43.13
CA VAL A 11 -24.52 4.06 44.51
C VAL A 11 -23.01 4.34 44.65
N SER A 12 -22.60 5.47 45.22
CA SER A 12 -22.25 5.77 46.63
C SER A 12 -21.00 5.05 47.17
N ALA A 13 -20.03 5.88 47.58
CA ALA A 13 -18.79 5.55 48.28
C ALA A 13 -19.03 5.35 49.79
N CYS A 14 -18.11 4.63 50.45
CA CYS A 14 -17.88 4.68 51.90
C CYS A 14 -16.39 4.49 52.21
N ASP A 15 -16.00 5.11 53.32
CA ASP A 15 -14.67 5.58 53.71
C ASP A 15 -13.70 4.57 54.35
N ALA A 16 -12.49 5.09 54.51
CA ALA A 16 -11.23 4.57 55.02
C ALA A 16 -11.21 3.86 56.39
N SER A 17 -10.18 3.02 56.59
CA SER A 17 -9.38 3.08 57.82
C SER A 17 -7.93 2.68 57.56
N ALA A 18 -7.01 3.46 58.14
CA ALA A 18 -5.57 3.29 58.07
C ALA A 18 -5.07 2.51 59.29
N SER A 19 -4.11 1.61 59.08
CA SER A 19 -3.13 1.20 60.11
C SER A 19 -1.80 0.83 59.45
N SER A 20 -0.70 1.27 60.05
CA SER A 20 0.69 1.03 59.62
C SER A 20 1.50 0.42 60.79
N PRO A 21 2.77 0.02 60.62
CA PRO A 21 3.23 -1.11 59.82
C PRO A 21 4.01 -2.12 60.68
N ARG A 22 4.06 -3.40 60.28
CA ARG A 22 5.05 -4.38 60.82
C ARG A 22 6.12 -4.67 59.76
N ARG A 23 7.38 -4.42 60.14
CA ARG A 23 8.59 -4.78 59.38
C ARG A 23 8.67 -6.29 59.18
N SER A 24 8.82 -6.78 57.94
CA SER A 24 9.79 -7.84 57.60
C SER A 24 9.90 -8.12 56.08
N SER A 25 11.11 -8.52 55.68
CA SER A 25 11.52 -9.31 54.51
C SER A 25 11.29 -8.87 53.05
N ALA A 26 10.69 -7.71 52.75
CA ALA A 26 10.47 -7.31 51.34
C ALA A 26 11.77 -7.00 50.54
N GLY A 27 12.84 -6.57 51.21
CA GLY A 27 14.07 -6.13 50.55
C GLY A 27 14.90 -7.23 49.87
N ARG A 28 14.79 -8.49 50.32
CA ARG A 28 15.54 -9.60 49.73
C ARG A 28 14.92 -10.13 48.43
N TRP A 29 13.60 -10.05 48.29
CA TRP A 29 12.90 -10.50 47.07
C TRP A 29 13.05 -9.51 45.91
N LEU A 30 13.09 -8.20 46.19
CA LEU A 30 13.31 -7.16 45.18
C LEU A 30 14.72 -7.24 44.54
N LEU A 31 15.74 -7.59 45.33
CA LEU A 31 17.10 -7.80 44.82
C LEU A 31 17.22 -9.03 43.92
N TYR A 32 16.51 -10.12 44.24
CA TYR A 32 16.48 -11.31 43.38
C TYR A 32 15.74 -11.07 42.05
N LEU A 33 14.65 -10.29 42.07
CA LEU A 33 13.91 -9.91 40.85
C LEU A 33 14.72 -8.98 39.94
N LEU A 34 15.49 -8.03 40.50
CA LEU A 34 16.40 -7.16 39.76
C LEU A 34 17.58 -7.93 39.16
N LEU A 35 18.14 -8.92 39.86
CA LEU A 35 19.23 -9.74 39.32
C LEU A 35 18.77 -10.67 38.19
N LEU A 36 17.53 -11.20 38.27
CA LEU A 36 16.93 -11.98 37.18
C LEU A 36 16.57 -11.12 35.96
N SER A 37 16.17 -9.85 36.13
CA SER A 37 15.92 -8.96 34.99
C SER A 37 17.21 -8.54 34.27
N VAL A 38 18.30 -8.33 35.00
CA VAL A 38 19.60 -7.99 34.39
C VAL A 38 20.20 -9.20 33.65
N ALA A 39 20.11 -10.41 34.20
CA ALA A 39 20.60 -11.63 33.52
C ALA A 39 19.79 -11.98 32.25
N SER A 40 18.48 -11.72 32.25
CA SER A 40 17.63 -11.86 31.04
C SER A 40 17.98 -10.82 29.97
N SER A 41 18.26 -9.57 30.39
CA SER A 41 18.63 -8.48 29.48
C SER A 41 20.01 -8.70 28.83
N SER A 42 20.98 -9.24 29.57
CA SER A 42 22.31 -9.55 29.02
C SER A 42 22.31 -10.75 28.06
N SER A 43 21.37 -11.68 28.24
CA SER A 43 21.20 -12.83 27.34
C SER A 43 20.46 -12.45 26.04
N LEU A 44 19.59 -11.43 26.09
CA LEU A 44 18.93 -10.85 24.91
C LEU A 44 19.86 -9.91 24.11
N LEU A 45 20.83 -9.25 24.76
CA LEU A 45 21.78 -8.37 24.08
C LEU A 45 22.96 -9.11 23.41
N LEU A 46 23.21 -10.38 23.73
CA LEU A 46 24.24 -11.19 23.06
C LEU A 46 23.70 -12.05 21.89
N VAL A 47 22.38 -12.09 21.67
CA VAL A 47 21.76 -12.75 20.50
C VAL A 47 21.36 -11.74 19.40
N TRP A 48 21.51 -10.43 19.66
CA TRP A 48 21.26 -9.35 18.71
C TRP A 48 22.55 -8.73 18.15
N SER A 49 23.61 -9.53 18.05
CA SER A 49 24.82 -9.15 17.32
C SER A 49 24.88 -9.94 16.01
N SER A 50 24.55 -9.24 14.92
CA SER A 50 24.98 -9.57 13.55
C SER A 50 24.69 -11.00 13.06
N ALA A 51 23.41 -11.33 12.88
CA ALA A 51 23.07 -12.17 11.73
C ALA A 51 23.12 -11.26 10.49
N PRO A 52 24.05 -11.45 9.54
CA PRO A 52 23.92 -10.79 8.25
C PRO A 52 22.55 -11.18 7.70
N LEU A 53 21.81 -10.20 7.17
CA LEU A 53 20.76 -10.49 6.20
C LEU A 53 21.38 -11.45 5.19
N SER A 54 20.98 -12.73 5.25
CA SER A 54 21.46 -13.70 4.29
C SER A 54 21.11 -13.14 2.91
N PRO A 55 22.07 -13.00 1.98
CA PRO A 55 21.72 -12.58 0.64
C PRO A 55 20.71 -13.61 0.12
N PHE A 56 19.49 -13.14 -0.16
CA PHE A 56 18.45 -13.96 -0.74
C PHE A 56 19.00 -14.57 -2.03
N ARG A 57 19.21 -15.89 -2.00
CA ARG A 57 19.62 -16.65 -3.17
C ARG A 57 18.35 -16.87 -3.98
N SER A 58 18.10 -15.97 -4.93
CA SER A 58 17.02 -16.16 -5.90
C SER A 58 17.11 -17.57 -6.50
N PRO A 59 16.01 -18.35 -6.52
CA PRO A 59 15.96 -19.61 -7.28
C PRO A 59 16.21 -19.41 -8.78
N LEU A 60 16.26 -18.15 -9.24
CA LEU A 60 16.46 -17.69 -10.61
C LEU A 60 17.77 -18.16 -11.28
N ASN A 61 18.74 -18.70 -10.54
CA ASN A 61 20.03 -19.16 -11.08
C ASN A 61 20.15 -20.69 -11.28
N GLY A 62 19.06 -21.45 -11.10
CA GLY A 62 19.06 -22.89 -11.36
C GLY A 62 18.91 -23.21 -12.85
N SER A 63 20.02 -23.35 -13.58
CA SER A 63 20.03 -23.90 -14.93
C SER A 63 19.89 -25.42 -14.89
N GLU A 64 18.68 -25.95 -15.07
CA GLU A 64 18.50 -27.34 -15.50
C GLU A 64 18.17 -27.36 -17.00
N LEU A 65 19.15 -27.83 -17.76
CA LEU A 65 19.07 -28.05 -19.20
C LEU A 65 18.17 -29.24 -19.52
N THR A 66 17.17 -29.00 -20.37
CA THR A 66 16.68 -29.99 -21.33
C THR A 66 16.45 -29.29 -22.66
N GLN A 67 16.96 -29.89 -23.73
CA GLN A 67 17.18 -29.30 -25.06
C GLN A 67 15.87 -29.00 -25.80
N THR A 68 15.54 -27.71 -25.91
CA THR A 68 15.15 -26.94 -27.11
C THR A 68 14.96 -25.49 -26.64
N GLY A 69 15.92 -24.60 -26.91
CA GLY A 69 15.91 -23.22 -26.40
C GLY A 69 16.19 -23.13 -24.89
N LYS A 70 17.00 -22.17 -24.45
CA LYS A 70 17.33 -22.00 -23.03
C LYS A 70 16.15 -21.36 -22.29
N LEU A 71 15.12 -22.16 -21.95
CA LEU A 71 13.93 -21.67 -21.24
C LEU A 71 14.32 -21.09 -19.88
N SER A 72 14.39 -19.76 -19.80
CA SER A 72 14.92 -19.01 -18.66
C SER A 72 13.81 -18.24 -17.94
N ALA A 73 14.00 -17.88 -16.68
CA ALA A 73 13.14 -16.85 -16.09
C ALA A 73 13.45 -15.51 -16.77
N LEU A 74 12.43 -14.68 -17.00
CA LEU A 74 12.67 -13.35 -17.53
C LEU A 74 13.52 -12.56 -16.51
N PRO A 75 14.67 -11.97 -16.90
CA PRO A 75 15.59 -11.35 -15.95
C PRO A 75 14.90 -10.25 -15.14
N MET A 76 15.21 -10.19 -13.83
CA MET A 76 14.79 -9.08 -12.98
C MET A 76 15.53 -7.80 -13.37
N GLY A 77 14.86 -6.67 -13.28
CA GLY A 77 15.43 -5.37 -13.63
C GLY A 77 15.49 -5.09 -15.13
N ASP A 78 15.09 -6.04 -15.99
CA ASP A 78 15.09 -5.84 -17.44
C ASP A 78 14.12 -4.70 -17.82
N THR A 79 14.63 -3.73 -18.58
CA THR A 79 13.89 -2.58 -19.11
C THR A 79 13.67 -2.68 -20.61
N VAL A 80 14.16 -3.75 -21.24
CA VAL A 80 14.01 -3.97 -22.68
C VAL A 80 12.55 -4.27 -22.98
N GLU A 81 11.94 -3.48 -23.87
CA GLU A 81 10.68 -3.86 -24.49
C GLU A 81 10.97 -5.00 -25.46
N ARG A 82 10.29 -6.12 -25.27
CA ARG A 82 10.49 -7.35 -26.03
C ARG A 82 9.27 -7.66 -26.87
N ASN A 83 9.50 -8.29 -28.00
CA ASN A 83 8.43 -8.75 -28.88
C ASN A 83 7.98 -10.16 -28.48
N LEU A 84 7.31 -10.27 -27.32
CA LEU A 84 6.96 -11.57 -26.75
C LEU A 84 5.69 -12.16 -27.38
N ARG A 85 5.81 -13.38 -27.88
CA ARG A 85 4.71 -14.23 -28.36
C ARG A 85 4.42 -15.33 -27.34
N CYS A 86 3.15 -15.51 -27.00
CA CYS A 86 2.76 -16.61 -26.13
C CYS A 86 2.84 -17.97 -26.86
N ILE A 87 3.44 -18.97 -26.19
CA ILE A 87 3.50 -20.37 -26.66
C ILE A 87 2.47 -21.23 -25.93
N GLY A 88 2.25 -20.99 -24.64
CA GLY A 88 1.16 -21.62 -23.89
C GLY A 88 1.42 -21.71 -22.40
N TRP A 89 0.43 -22.24 -21.69
CA TRP A 89 0.55 -22.61 -20.30
C TRP A 89 1.33 -23.93 -20.17
N ARG A 90 2.25 -23.94 -19.20
CA ARG A 90 3.09 -25.08 -18.85
C ARG A 90 2.80 -25.47 -17.40
N ALA A 91 2.01 -26.53 -17.22
CA ALA A 91 1.63 -27.02 -15.89
C ALA A 91 2.77 -27.75 -15.19
N THR A 92 2.89 -27.58 -13.88
CA THR A 92 3.89 -28.27 -13.07
C THR A 92 3.26 -28.99 -11.89
N LEU A 93 4.03 -29.90 -11.31
CA LEU A 93 3.69 -30.63 -10.08
C LEU A 93 4.16 -29.87 -8.82
N ASP A 94 3.85 -30.42 -7.65
CA ASP A 94 4.35 -29.99 -6.33
C ASP A 94 4.00 -28.56 -5.92
N CYS A 95 2.93 -28.00 -6.50
CA CYS A 95 2.46 -26.65 -6.20
C CYS A 95 3.50 -25.54 -6.38
N THR A 96 4.48 -25.77 -7.27
CA THR A 96 5.54 -24.82 -7.59
C THR A 96 5.71 -24.67 -9.10
N PRO A 97 5.89 -23.45 -9.64
CA PRO A 97 6.18 -23.23 -11.05
C PRO A 97 7.56 -23.76 -11.47
N PHE A 98 8.37 -24.21 -10.50
CA PHE A 98 9.69 -24.79 -10.71
C PHE A 98 9.70 -26.32 -10.57
N GLY A 99 8.55 -26.94 -10.31
CA GLY A 99 8.44 -28.39 -10.15
C GLY A 99 8.52 -29.15 -11.48
N PRO A 100 8.45 -30.49 -11.42
CA PRO A 100 8.41 -31.34 -12.61
C PRO A 100 7.26 -30.94 -13.55
N ARG A 101 7.52 -31.05 -14.86
CA ARG A 101 6.52 -30.75 -15.90
C ARG A 101 5.38 -31.76 -15.86
N ASP A 102 4.16 -31.27 -16.09
CA ASP A 102 2.96 -32.07 -16.28
C ASP A 102 2.30 -31.74 -17.63
N PRO A 103 2.78 -32.34 -18.73
CA PRO A 103 2.30 -32.01 -20.08
C PRO A 103 0.81 -32.29 -20.30
N LEU A 104 0.20 -33.20 -19.52
CA LEU A 104 -1.21 -33.54 -19.64
C LEU A 104 -2.13 -32.38 -19.24
N ARG A 105 -1.63 -31.44 -18.42
CA ARG A 105 -2.38 -30.26 -17.96
C ARG A 105 -1.95 -28.95 -18.64
N ASP A 106 -1.07 -29.00 -19.62
CA ASP A 106 -0.74 -27.83 -20.44
C ASP A 106 -1.98 -27.28 -21.15
N GLN A 107 -1.98 -25.98 -21.41
CA GLN A 107 -3.11 -25.31 -22.07
C GLN A 107 -2.62 -24.35 -23.15
N PRO A 108 -3.40 -24.12 -24.22
CA PRO A 108 -3.12 -23.04 -25.16
C PRO A 108 -3.30 -21.67 -24.50
N CYS A 109 -2.71 -20.63 -25.08
CA CYS A 109 -2.62 -19.30 -24.48
C CYS A 109 -3.97 -18.66 -24.08
N GLY A 110 -4.99 -18.84 -24.92
CA GLY A 110 -6.32 -18.27 -24.69
C GLY A 110 -7.22 -19.06 -23.75
N ARG A 111 -6.79 -20.24 -23.28
CA ARG A 111 -7.57 -21.03 -22.33
C ARG A 111 -7.25 -20.61 -20.90
N THR A 112 -8.30 -20.42 -20.11
CA THR A 112 -8.18 -20.12 -18.69
C THR A 112 -7.54 -21.28 -17.95
N VAL A 113 -6.49 -20.98 -17.18
CA VAL A 113 -5.80 -21.95 -16.33
C VAL A 113 -6.68 -22.26 -15.11
N GLY A 114 -6.87 -23.55 -14.82
CA GLY A 114 -7.73 -24.02 -13.72
C GLY A 114 -7.27 -23.56 -12.32
N ASP A 115 -8.18 -23.64 -11.36
CA ASP A 115 -8.15 -22.87 -10.10
C ASP A 115 -7.10 -23.30 -9.06
N SER A 116 -6.32 -24.34 -9.34
CA SER A 116 -5.30 -24.90 -8.43
C SER A 116 -4.01 -25.35 -9.11
N GLY A 117 -3.83 -25.09 -10.41
CA GLY A 117 -2.65 -25.52 -11.14
C GLY A 117 -1.45 -24.63 -10.86
N ALA A 118 -0.34 -25.22 -10.40
CA ALA A 118 0.97 -24.57 -10.49
C ALA A 118 1.52 -24.67 -11.92
N GLY A 119 2.37 -23.71 -12.29
CA GLY A 119 2.97 -23.64 -13.62
C GLY A 119 3.35 -22.23 -14.01
N TYR A 120 3.61 -22.04 -15.29
CA TYR A 120 4.00 -20.75 -15.86
C TYR A 120 3.49 -20.60 -17.30
N CYS A 121 3.43 -19.38 -17.77
CA CYS A 121 3.27 -19.08 -19.19
C CYS A 121 4.63 -19.10 -19.86
N GLU A 122 4.76 -19.91 -20.90
CA GLU A 122 5.92 -19.89 -21.78
C GLU A 122 5.68 -18.88 -22.90
N VAL A 123 6.65 -17.99 -23.07
CA VAL A 123 6.67 -16.97 -24.12
C VAL A 123 7.99 -17.04 -24.87
N GLU A 124 7.96 -16.71 -26.15
CA GLU A 124 9.13 -16.62 -27.03
C GLU A 124 9.31 -15.15 -27.43
N ASP A 125 10.53 -14.64 -27.37
CA ASP A 125 10.89 -13.35 -27.92
C ASP A 125 11.14 -13.50 -29.42
N ALA A 126 10.27 -12.94 -30.25
CA ALA A 126 10.29 -13.13 -31.70
C ALA A 126 11.54 -12.54 -32.37
N ASP A 127 12.21 -11.59 -31.71
CA ASP A 127 13.39 -10.92 -32.28
C ASP A 127 14.67 -11.74 -32.02
N THR A 128 14.73 -12.47 -30.90
CA THR A 128 15.93 -13.20 -30.46
C THR A 128 15.78 -14.73 -30.52
N GLY A 129 14.54 -15.23 -30.57
CA GLY A 129 14.21 -16.65 -30.42
C GLY A 129 14.39 -17.19 -29.00
N GLU A 130 14.59 -16.32 -28.01
CA GLU A 130 14.72 -16.73 -26.60
C GLU A 130 13.36 -17.10 -25.98
N HIS A 131 13.34 -18.14 -25.14
CA HIS A 131 12.13 -18.57 -24.44
C HIS A 131 12.18 -18.20 -22.96
N PHE A 132 11.07 -17.66 -22.45
CA PHE A 132 10.95 -17.21 -21.07
C PHE A 132 9.77 -17.84 -20.33
N ARG A 133 9.97 -18.06 -19.02
CA ARG A 133 8.91 -18.41 -18.06
C ARG A 133 8.42 -17.13 -17.39
N VAL A 134 7.13 -16.82 -17.56
CA VAL A 134 6.47 -15.63 -17.01
C VAL A 134 5.12 -15.99 -16.39
N MET A 135 4.51 -15.07 -15.64
CA MET A 135 3.27 -15.28 -14.89
C MET A 135 3.34 -16.55 -14.04
N ARG A 136 4.45 -16.71 -13.31
CA ARG A 136 4.70 -17.94 -12.54
C ARG A 136 3.71 -18.04 -11.40
N ARG A 137 3.12 -19.23 -11.26
CA ARG A 137 2.04 -19.48 -10.31
C ARG A 137 2.37 -20.70 -9.47
N HIS A 138 2.40 -20.48 -8.17
CA HIS A 138 2.18 -21.50 -7.15
C HIS A 138 0.68 -21.74 -6.98
N CYS A 139 0.31 -22.85 -6.34
CA CYS A 139 -1.10 -23.15 -6.04
C CYS A 139 -1.83 -22.03 -5.28
N THR A 140 -1.10 -21.20 -4.52
CA THR A 140 -1.64 -20.11 -3.71
C THR A 140 -1.32 -18.71 -4.25
N SER A 141 -0.76 -18.55 -5.46
CA SER A 141 -0.37 -17.22 -5.96
C SER A 141 -1.53 -16.28 -6.25
N LEU A 142 -2.72 -16.82 -6.46
CA LEU A 142 -3.94 -16.11 -6.85
C LEU A 142 -5.13 -16.76 -6.13
N PHE A 143 -6.18 -15.98 -5.85
CA PHE A 143 -7.43 -16.55 -5.35
C PHE A 143 -8.10 -17.47 -6.36
N HIS A 144 -8.88 -18.45 -5.90
CA HIS A 144 -9.57 -19.42 -6.76
C HIS A 144 -10.52 -18.79 -7.79
N ALA A 145 -11.07 -17.61 -7.51
CA ALA A 145 -11.96 -16.91 -8.43
C ALA A 145 -11.21 -16.24 -9.60
N VAL A 146 -9.88 -16.04 -9.49
CA VAL A 146 -9.08 -15.34 -10.49
C VAL A 146 -8.86 -16.24 -11.70
N ARG A 147 -9.20 -15.71 -12.87
CA ARG A 147 -9.02 -16.39 -14.15
C ARG A 147 -7.75 -15.91 -14.83
N LEU A 148 -6.73 -16.76 -14.86
CA LEU A 148 -5.43 -16.51 -15.51
C LEU A 148 -5.44 -17.05 -16.94
N ARG A 149 -4.94 -16.27 -17.91
CA ARG A 149 -4.68 -16.70 -19.29
C ARG A 149 -3.29 -16.25 -19.73
N CYS A 150 -2.59 -17.07 -20.51
CA CYS A 150 -1.27 -16.70 -21.01
C CYS A 150 -1.31 -15.67 -22.15
N ASP A 151 -2.47 -15.41 -22.75
CA ASP A 151 -2.67 -14.26 -23.64
C ASP A 151 -2.35 -12.93 -22.93
N ASP A 152 -2.45 -12.87 -21.61
CA ASP A 152 -2.13 -11.67 -20.83
C ASP A 152 -0.62 -11.51 -20.54
N ALA A 153 0.21 -12.48 -20.92
CA ALA A 153 1.63 -12.54 -20.55
C ALA A 153 2.45 -11.35 -21.05
N LEU A 154 2.24 -10.93 -22.30
CA LEU A 154 2.94 -9.75 -22.85
C LEU A 154 2.59 -8.49 -22.05
N ALA A 155 1.30 -8.22 -21.84
CA ALA A 155 0.86 -7.06 -21.07
C ALA A 155 1.32 -7.10 -19.61
N PHE A 156 1.39 -8.30 -19.01
CA PHE A 156 1.89 -8.52 -17.66
C PHE A 156 3.38 -8.21 -17.56
N VAL A 157 4.19 -8.70 -18.50
CA VAL A 157 5.63 -8.42 -18.55
C VAL A 157 5.89 -6.94 -18.82
N ASP A 158 5.18 -6.35 -19.78
CA ASP A 158 5.31 -4.93 -20.14
C ASP A 158 4.98 -3.99 -18.99
N PHE A 159 4.17 -4.44 -18.01
CA PHE A 159 3.74 -3.62 -16.89
C PHE A 159 4.93 -3.00 -16.15
N ARG A 160 5.95 -3.81 -15.82
CA ARG A 160 7.16 -3.34 -15.12
C ARG A 160 8.01 -2.39 -15.97
N VAL A 161 8.04 -2.61 -17.29
CA VAL A 161 8.79 -1.76 -18.23
C VAL A 161 8.12 -0.40 -18.33
N LYS A 162 6.79 -0.37 -18.47
CA LYS A 162 5.98 0.86 -18.49
C LYS A 162 6.04 1.60 -17.15
N ALA A 163 6.03 0.88 -16.03
CA ALA A 163 6.23 1.44 -14.69
C ALA A 163 7.58 2.16 -14.58
N ARG A 164 8.67 1.50 -15.01
CA ARG A 164 10.02 2.12 -15.03
C ARG A 164 10.11 3.31 -15.97
N LYS A 165 9.46 3.26 -17.14
CA LYS A 165 9.37 4.42 -18.04
C LYS A 165 8.63 5.59 -17.38
N ALA A 166 7.58 5.33 -16.60
CA ALA A 166 6.88 6.36 -15.84
C ALA A 166 7.79 7.01 -14.78
N VAL A 167 8.57 6.20 -14.07
CA VAL A 167 9.59 6.67 -13.10
C VAL A 167 10.70 7.46 -13.80
N ALA A 168 11.25 6.96 -14.90
CA ALA A 168 12.31 7.63 -15.65
C ALA A 168 11.87 9.01 -16.14
N LYS A 169 10.60 9.15 -16.58
CA LYS A 169 10.02 10.45 -16.92
C LYS A 169 9.96 11.41 -15.73
N ALA A 170 9.70 10.88 -14.53
CA ALA A 170 9.64 11.69 -13.31
C ALA A 170 11.00 12.03 -12.70
N LEU A 171 12.05 11.28 -13.07
CA LEU A 171 13.43 11.58 -12.69
C LEU A 171 14.14 12.54 -13.65
N ALA A 172 13.52 12.86 -14.79
CA ALA A 172 14.07 13.81 -15.75
C ALA A 172 14.22 15.21 -15.10
N PRO A 173 15.33 15.94 -15.36
CA PRO A 173 15.51 17.28 -14.82
C PRO A 173 14.35 18.21 -15.18
N GLY A 174 13.87 18.98 -14.19
CA GLY A 174 12.74 19.89 -14.34
C GLY A 174 11.36 19.19 -14.33
N PHE A 175 11.30 17.89 -14.04
CA PHE A 175 10.02 17.27 -13.73
C PHE A 175 9.55 17.67 -12.33
N ALA A 176 8.33 18.20 -12.25
CA ALA A 176 7.60 18.40 -11.02
C ALA A 176 6.22 17.75 -11.12
N LEU A 177 5.66 17.37 -9.97
CA LEU A 177 4.27 16.96 -9.91
C LEU A 177 3.34 18.15 -10.22
N PRO A 178 2.11 17.92 -10.70
CA PRO A 178 1.17 19.00 -10.93
C PRO A 178 1.00 19.88 -9.69
N ASN A 179 0.94 21.19 -9.90
CA ASN A 179 0.77 22.22 -8.87
C ASN A 179 1.88 22.28 -7.81
N VAL A 180 2.98 21.54 -7.99
CA VAL A 180 4.23 21.77 -7.26
C VAL A 180 5.01 22.80 -8.07
N VAL A 181 5.15 24.02 -7.54
CA VAL A 181 5.83 25.11 -8.24
C VAL A 181 7.34 24.93 -8.10
N ASP A 182 8.05 24.75 -9.22
CA ASP A 182 9.50 24.88 -9.24
C ASP A 182 9.89 26.29 -8.81
N GLY A 183 10.49 26.41 -7.61
CA GLY A 183 10.91 27.69 -7.02
C GLY A 183 9.88 28.40 -6.14
N GLY A 184 8.72 27.77 -5.84
CA GLY A 184 7.71 28.35 -4.94
C GLY A 184 8.11 28.29 -3.47
N GLY A 185 8.64 29.40 -2.94
CA GLY A 185 8.89 29.63 -1.50
C GLY A 185 10.00 28.77 -0.87
N LYS A 186 10.86 29.37 -0.04
CA LYS A 186 11.85 28.61 0.75
C LYS A 186 11.20 27.58 1.68
N THR A 187 9.94 27.77 2.05
CA THR A 187 9.19 26.95 3.01
C THR A 187 8.12 26.12 2.29
N PRO A 188 8.16 24.78 2.38
CA PRO A 188 7.10 23.92 1.85
C PRO A 188 5.74 24.25 2.48
N ARG A 189 4.68 24.16 1.69
CA ARG A 189 3.29 24.30 2.18
C ARG A 189 2.77 22.96 2.70
N ASP A 190 2.49 22.90 3.99
CA ASP A 190 1.91 21.73 4.66
C ASP A 190 0.41 21.80 4.64
N GLY A 191 -0.27 20.66 4.56
CA GLY A 191 -1.71 20.64 4.74
C GLY A 191 -2.31 19.25 4.72
N VAL A 192 -3.63 19.22 4.89
CA VAL A 192 -4.42 18.00 4.94
C VAL A 192 -5.18 17.83 3.63
N VAL A 193 -5.17 16.62 3.07
CA VAL A 193 -6.01 16.24 1.94
C VAL A 193 -7.03 15.21 2.41
N ILE A 194 -8.30 15.46 2.10
CA ILE A 194 -9.41 14.57 2.44
C ILE A 194 -10.24 14.35 1.17
N VAL A 195 -10.57 13.10 0.87
CA VAL A 195 -11.51 12.76 -0.20
C VAL A 195 -12.90 12.52 0.40
N VAL A 196 -13.93 13.09 -0.22
CA VAL A 196 -15.31 13.00 0.26
C VAL A 196 -16.24 12.48 -0.85
N TYR A 197 -17.09 11.53 -0.46
CA TYR A 197 -18.22 11.03 -1.24
C TYR A 197 -19.51 11.07 -0.38
N PRO A 198 -20.72 10.88 -0.95
CA PRO A 198 -21.97 11.25 -0.28
C PRO A 198 -22.17 10.66 1.13
N ARG A 199 -21.76 9.41 1.36
CA ARG A 199 -21.95 8.75 2.66
C ARG A 199 -21.01 9.26 3.74
N LEU A 200 -19.89 9.90 3.38
CA LEU A 200 -18.90 10.40 4.33
C LEU A 200 -19.05 11.88 4.65
N VAL A 201 -20.04 12.59 4.10
CA VAL A 201 -20.19 14.05 4.35
C VAL A 201 -20.27 14.37 5.84
N ALA A 202 -21.11 13.65 6.60
CA ALA A 202 -21.24 13.89 8.03
C ALA A 202 -19.92 13.62 8.78
N SER A 203 -19.20 12.58 8.37
CA SER A 203 -17.89 12.23 8.94
C SER A 203 -16.83 13.28 8.59
N ALA A 204 -16.77 13.73 7.34
CA ALA A 204 -15.87 14.78 6.88
C ALA A 204 -16.15 16.11 7.61
N TYR A 205 -17.41 16.46 7.81
CA TYR A 205 -17.80 17.65 8.56
C TYR A 205 -17.26 17.57 10.00
N ALA A 206 -17.47 16.43 10.66
CA ALA A 206 -16.95 16.20 12.00
C ALA A 206 -15.41 16.23 12.02
N LEU A 207 -14.74 15.60 11.05
CA LEU A 207 -13.28 15.55 10.95
C LEU A 207 -12.68 16.96 10.83
N ILE A 208 -13.22 17.81 9.95
CA ILE A 208 -12.77 19.20 9.78
C ILE A 208 -12.93 19.98 11.10
N ARG A 209 -14.07 19.83 11.76
CA ARG A 209 -14.34 20.46 13.05
C ARG A 209 -13.34 19.99 14.11
N THR A 210 -13.11 18.68 14.22
CA THR A 210 -12.13 18.10 15.15
C THR A 210 -10.72 18.62 14.86
N LEU A 211 -10.29 18.67 13.59
CA LEU A 211 -9.00 19.26 13.20
C LEU A 211 -8.85 20.69 13.73
N ARG A 212 -9.88 21.54 13.57
CA ARG A 212 -9.86 22.92 14.09
C ARG A 212 -9.91 22.98 15.61
N GLU A 213 -10.68 22.12 16.26
CA GLU A 213 -10.79 22.03 17.72
C GLU A 213 -9.48 21.58 18.39
N THR A 214 -8.64 20.79 17.72
CA THR A 214 -7.28 20.48 18.20
C THR A 214 -6.32 21.68 18.16
N GLY A 215 -6.73 22.80 17.55
CA GLY A 215 -5.92 23.99 17.35
C GLY A 215 -5.25 24.08 15.97
N SER A 216 -5.40 23.05 15.12
CA SER A 216 -4.69 22.97 13.84
C SER A 216 -5.06 24.11 12.89
N LYS A 217 -4.03 24.78 12.35
CA LYS A 217 -4.13 25.85 11.33
C LYS A 217 -3.74 25.38 9.93
N LEU A 218 -3.54 24.07 9.75
CA LEU A 218 -3.18 23.53 8.46
C LEU A 218 -4.27 23.80 7.42
N PRO A 219 -3.93 24.20 6.18
CA PRO A 219 -4.86 24.22 5.08
C PRO A 219 -5.42 22.83 4.83
N ILE A 220 -6.70 22.74 4.51
CA ILE A 220 -7.43 21.51 4.22
C ILE A 220 -7.93 21.58 2.77
N GLN A 221 -7.65 20.55 2.00
CA GLN A 221 -8.19 20.36 0.66
C GLN A 221 -9.21 19.23 0.66
N LEU A 222 -10.47 19.57 0.41
CA LEU A 222 -11.53 18.60 0.19
C LEU A 222 -11.62 18.28 -1.29
N TRP A 223 -11.42 17.02 -1.63
CA TRP A 223 -11.54 16.51 -2.98
C TRP A 223 -12.81 15.69 -3.13
N TYR A 224 -13.54 15.87 -4.22
CA TYR A 224 -14.77 15.13 -4.49
C TYR A 224 -14.88 14.72 -5.95
N CYS A 225 -15.49 13.56 -6.19
CA CYS A 225 -15.82 13.09 -7.53
C CYS A 225 -17.30 13.42 -7.85
N PRO A 226 -17.61 14.34 -8.78
CA PRO A 226 -18.98 14.69 -9.12
C PRO A 226 -19.85 13.51 -9.54
N GLN A 227 -19.24 12.53 -10.22
CA GLN A 227 -19.93 11.35 -10.72
C GLN A 227 -20.46 10.48 -9.57
N GLU A 228 -19.76 10.44 -8.43
CA GLU A 228 -20.21 9.75 -7.21
C GLU A 228 -21.29 10.54 -6.46
N LEU A 229 -21.41 11.84 -6.72
CA LEU A 229 -22.44 12.71 -6.13
C LEU A 229 -23.73 12.75 -6.94
N TYR A 230 -23.74 12.27 -8.18
CA TYR A 230 -24.90 12.44 -9.08
C TYR A 230 -26.20 11.85 -8.52
N SER A 231 -26.13 10.71 -7.83
CA SER A 231 -27.31 10.06 -7.23
C SER A 231 -27.78 10.71 -5.92
N PHE A 232 -27.04 11.68 -5.39
CA PHE A 232 -27.34 12.37 -4.15
C PHE A 232 -27.07 13.88 -4.35
N PRO A 233 -28.02 14.68 -4.85
CA PRO A 233 -27.86 16.13 -4.96
C PRO A 233 -27.96 16.80 -3.58
N GLY A 234 -27.13 17.83 -3.33
CA GLY A 234 -27.07 18.58 -2.05
C GLY A 234 -26.28 18.02 -0.85
N PRO A 235 -25.56 16.87 -0.91
CA PRO A 235 -24.88 16.33 0.26
C PRO A 235 -23.65 17.18 0.62
N LEU A 236 -23.05 17.92 -0.31
CA LEU A 236 -21.87 18.74 0.00
C LEU A 236 -22.20 20.09 0.66
N THR A 237 -23.46 20.54 0.67
CA THR A 237 -23.84 21.86 1.20
C THR A 237 -23.29 22.17 2.59
N PRO A 238 -23.34 21.24 3.59
CA PRO A 238 -22.76 21.49 4.91
C PRO A 238 -21.24 21.72 4.86
N LEU A 239 -20.54 21.02 3.98
CA LEU A 239 -19.10 21.20 3.80
C LEU A 239 -18.80 22.50 3.05
N GLN A 240 -19.65 22.88 2.09
CA GLN A 240 -19.55 24.15 1.35
C GLN A 240 -19.62 25.33 2.33
N HIS A 241 -20.62 25.32 3.22
CA HIS A 241 -20.75 26.33 4.27
C HIS A 241 -19.55 26.37 5.22
N LEU A 242 -18.92 25.21 5.52
CA LEU A 242 -17.68 25.21 6.29
C LEU A 242 -16.56 25.93 5.53
N ALA A 243 -16.39 25.69 4.23
CA ALA A 243 -15.35 26.37 3.44
C ALA A 243 -15.60 27.86 3.29
N ASP A 244 -16.87 28.29 3.21
CA ASP A 244 -17.20 29.71 3.20
C ASP A 244 -16.81 30.42 4.51
N SER A 245 -16.74 29.66 5.62
CA SER A 245 -16.38 30.18 6.95
C SER A 245 -14.91 29.99 7.34
N ASP A 246 -14.16 29.14 6.64
CA ASP A 246 -12.77 28.80 6.93
C ASP A 246 -11.88 29.08 5.71
N PRO A 247 -11.07 30.16 5.72
CA PRO A 247 -10.24 30.53 4.57
C PRO A 247 -9.14 29.52 4.27
N GLU A 248 -8.81 28.63 5.21
CA GLU A 248 -7.83 27.56 5.03
C GLU A 248 -8.47 26.28 4.47
N LEU A 249 -9.79 26.24 4.25
CA LEU A 249 -10.49 25.10 3.67
C LEU A 249 -10.83 25.37 2.19
N SER A 250 -10.49 24.44 1.31
CA SER A 250 -10.71 24.58 -0.14
C SER A 250 -11.33 23.34 -0.77
N PHE A 251 -12.15 23.55 -1.79
CA PHE A 251 -12.82 22.49 -2.56
C PHE A 251 -12.15 22.26 -3.90
N HIS A 252 -11.93 20.99 -4.22
CA HIS A 252 -11.28 20.55 -5.44
C HIS A 252 -12.11 19.46 -6.10
N LYS A 253 -12.46 19.69 -7.36
CA LYS A 253 -13.19 18.72 -8.18
C LYS A 253 -12.20 17.73 -8.78
N ILE A 254 -12.54 16.44 -8.74
CA ILE A 254 -11.85 15.40 -9.51
C ILE A 254 -12.50 15.33 -10.89
N ASP A 255 -11.79 15.82 -11.90
CA ASP A 255 -12.28 15.85 -13.29
C ASP A 255 -12.00 14.56 -14.07
N ASP A 256 -11.13 13.68 -13.56
CA ASP A 256 -10.80 12.40 -14.19
C ASP A 256 -11.80 11.32 -13.78
N THR A 257 -12.61 10.85 -14.75
CA THR A 257 -13.61 9.79 -14.53
C THR A 257 -13.01 8.44 -14.14
N ARG A 258 -11.70 8.25 -14.30
CA ARG A 258 -10.98 7.06 -13.83
C ARG A 258 -10.65 7.12 -12.34
N ALA A 259 -10.65 8.32 -11.74
CA ALA A 259 -10.31 8.58 -10.34
C ALA A 259 -11.54 8.54 -9.42
N MET A 260 -12.31 7.46 -9.51
CA MET A 260 -13.42 7.13 -8.61
C MET A 260 -12.97 6.10 -7.56
N GLY A 261 -13.69 6.02 -6.44
CA GLY A 261 -13.38 5.13 -5.33
C GLY A 261 -11.94 5.29 -4.85
N PHE A 262 -11.20 4.18 -4.77
CA PHE A 262 -9.79 4.15 -4.36
C PHE A 262 -8.88 5.06 -5.22
N GLY A 263 -9.23 5.30 -6.49
CA GLY A 263 -8.46 6.18 -7.36
C GLY A 263 -8.48 7.65 -6.93
N ALA A 264 -9.55 8.09 -6.25
CA ALA A 264 -9.69 9.48 -5.83
C ALA A 264 -8.59 9.90 -4.84
N LYS A 265 -8.17 8.99 -3.94
CA LYS A 265 -7.07 9.21 -2.99
C LYS A 265 -5.76 9.51 -3.72
N VAL A 266 -5.32 8.59 -4.57
CA VAL A 266 -4.08 8.72 -5.35
C VAL A 266 -4.12 9.99 -6.21
N TYR A 267 -5.25 10.27 -6.85
CA TYR A 267 -5.43 11.48 -7.66
C TYR A 267 -5.29 12.76 -6.85
N SER A 268 -5.99 12.86 -5.71
CA SER A 268 -5.99 14.05 -4.86
C SER A 268 -4.60 14.40 -4.34
N ILE A 269 -3.83 13.39 -3.90
CA ILE A 269 -2.44 13.60 -3.45
C ILE A 269 -1.56 13.99 -4.63
N TYR A 270 -1.71 13.33 -5.79
CA TYR A 270 -0.89 13.64 -6.97
C TYR A 270 -1.13 15.06 -7.51
N HIS A 271 -2.36 15.57 -7.44
CA HIS A 271 -2.77 16.87 -7.96
C HIS A 271 -2.92 17.99 -6.92
N SER A 272 -2.64 17.73 -5.64
CA SER A 272 -2.73 18.74 -4.58
C SER A 272 -1.90 19.99 -4.88
N THR A 273 -2.29 21.14 -4.32
CA THR A 273 -1.45 22.36 -4.33
C THR A 273 -0.57 22.49 -3.08
N LEU A 274 -0.58 21.50 -2.19
CA LEU A 274 0.26 21.42 -0.99
C LEU A 274 1.56 20.68 -1.31
N ASP A 275 2.69 21.13 -0.79
CA ASP A 275 3.98 20.45 -1.00
C ASP A 275 4.10 19.20 -0.13
N ARG A 276 3.65 19.29 1.12
CA ARG A 276 3.71 18.20 2.09
C ARG A 276 2.29 17.90 2.54
N VAL A 277 1.83 16.69 2.30
CA VAL A 277 0.44 16.27 2.46
C VAL A 277 0.33 15.27 3.59
N LEU A 278 -0.53 15.57 4.57
CA LEU A 278 -1.17 14.56 5.41
C LEU A 278 -2.47 14.17 4.73
N PHE A 279 -2.54 12.97 4.18
CA PHE A 279 -3.82 12.44 3.72
C PHE A 279 -4.55 11.80 4.89
N LEU A 280 -5.85 12.06 5.01
CA LEU A 280 -6.74 11.40 5.96
C LEU A 280 -8.01 10.94 5.25
N ASP A 281 -8.37 9.67 5.43
CA ASP A 281 -9.73 9.22 5.14
C ASP A 281 -10.71 9.99 6.04
N ALA A 282 -11.92 10.24 5.53
CA ALA A 282 -12.87 11.11 6.21
C ALA A 282 -13.44 10.54 7.52
N ASP A 283 -13.06 9.31 7.89
CA ASP A 283 -13.37 8.62 9.14
C ASP A 283 -12.15 8.47 10.08
N ASN A 284 -11.03 9.13 9.78
CA ASN A 284 -9.81 9.09 10.60
C ASN A 284 -9.61 10.38 11.42
N PHE A 285 -10.02 10.35 12.69
CA PHE A 285 -10.10 11.54 13.55
C PHE A 285 -8.81 11.78 14.37
N PRO A 286 -8.22 12.99 14.30
CA PRO A 286 -7.06 13.32 15.11
C PRO A 286 -7.45 13.60 16.56
N VAL A 287 -6.63 13.13 17.50
CA VAL A 287 -6.79 13.40 18.93
C VAL A 287 -5.90 14.55 19.43
N ARG A 288 -5.03 15.09 18.56
CA ARG A 288 -4.09 16.20 18.80
C ARG A 288 -3.82 16.94 17.49
N ASP A 289 -3.25 18.15 17.56
CA ASP A 289 -2.86 18.90 16.38
C ASP A 289 -1.83 18.12 15.54
N PRO A 290 -2.18 17.74 14.28
CA PRO A 290 -1.31 16.94 13.44
C PRO A 290 -0.13 17.71 12.84
N THR A 291 -0.03 19.04 13.04
CA THR A 291 1.09 19.86 12.54
C THR A 291 2.45 19.30 12.95
N SER A 292 2.53 18.71 14.15
CA SER A 292 3.75 18.08 14.67
C SER A 292 4.27 16.91 13.82
N LEU A 293 3.41 16.22 13.05
CA LEU A 293 3.80 15.10 12.21
C LEU A 293 4.79 15.51 11.10
N PHE A 294 4.65 16.74 10.57
CA PHE A 294 5.56 17.28 9.54
C PHE A 294 6.97 17.62 10.07
N ASN A 295 7.14 17.61 11.40
CA ASN A 295 8.42 17.81 12.08
C ASN A 295 8.87 16.55 12.85
N SER A 296 8.23 15.41 12.59
CA SER A 296 8.66 14.13 13.16
C SER A 296 10.01 13.71 12.57
N ALA A 297 10.86 13.06 13.37
CA ALA A 297 12.18 12.61 12.93
C ALA A 297 12.07 11.64 11.74
N GLU A 298 11.02 10.83 11.71
CA GLU A 298 10.71 9.93 10.61
C GLU A 298 10.47 10.70 9.32
N PHE A 299 9.57 11.69 9.35
CA PHE A 299 9.22 12.45 8.17
C PHE A 299 10.33 13.39 7.70
N GLU A 300 11.08 14.03 8.61
CA GLU A 300 12.23 14.84 8.19
C GLU A 300 13.28 13.97 7.50
N ARG A 301 13.55 12.77 8.02
CA ARG A 301 14.51 11.83 7.45
C ARG A 301 14.07 11.29 6.10
N THR A 302 12.86 10.74 5.99
CA THR A 302 12.42 10.04 4.77
C THR A 302 11.64 10.92 3.81
N GLY A 303 10.90 11.91 4.33
CA GLY A 303 9.88 12.69 3.61
C GLY A 303 8.61 11.89 3.30
N ALA A 304 8.45 10.70 3.90
CA ALA A 304 7.23 9.91 3.80
C ALA A 304 7.03 9.03 5.06
N VAL A 305 5.81 9.01 5.61
CA VAL A 305 5.44 8.16 6.75
C VAL A 305 4.17 7.38 6.40
N PHE A 306 4.27 6.06 6.57
CA PHE A 306 3.18 5.12 6.34
C PHE A 306 2.90 4.35 7.63
N TRP A 307 1.62 4.09 7.90
CA TRP A 307 1.21 3.34 9.07
C TRP A 307 1.12 1.85 8.73
N PRO A 308 1.68 0.96 9.57
CA PRO A 308 1.50 -0.47 9.39
C PRO A 308 0.03 -0.81 9.61
N ASP A 309 -0.48 -1.66 8.75
CA ASP A 309 -1.81 -2.22 8.88
C ASP A 309 -1.86 -3.35 9.91
N TYR A 310 -3.07 -3.79 10.24
CA TYR A 310 -3.32 -5.03 10.96
C TYR A 310 -2.79 -6.25 10.17
N TRP A 311 -2.76 -6.17 8.84
CA TRP A 311 -2.41 -7.29 7.97
C TRP A 311 -0.90 -7.50 7.85
N HIS A 312 -0.51 -8.77 7.97
CA HIS A 312 0.84 -9.27 7.75
C HIS A 312 0.78 -10.41 6.73
N PRO A 313 1.80 -10.66 5.90
CA PRO A 313 1.81 -11.70 4.87
C PRO A 313 1.29 -13.10 5.25
N LYS A 314 1.47 -13.50 6.52
CA LYS A 314 0.98 -14.78 7.06
C LYS A 314 -0.54 -14.85 7.23
N HIS A 315 -1.20 -13.69 7.29
CA HIS A 315 -2.64 -13.52 7.57
C HIS A 315 -3.30 -12.53 6.60
N SER A 316 -2.63 -12.14 5.53
CA SER A 316 -3.11 -11.21 4.50
C SER A 316 -4.37 -11.77 3.82
N ILE A 317 -5.46 -11.02 3.85
CA ILE A 317 -6.66 -11.28 3.03
C ILE A 317 -6.58 -10.63 1.63
N PHE A 318 -5.47 -9.96 1.31
CA PHE A 318 -5.29 -9.20 0.07
C PHE A 318 -4.29 -9.84 -0.90
N ASN A 319 -3.92 -11.10 -0.65
CA ASN A 319 -2.98 -11.88 -1.46
C ASN A 319 -1.57 -11.24 -1.55
N ILE A 320 -1.12 -10.59 -0.46
CA ILE A 320 0.22 -10.01 -0.33
C ILE A 320 1.05 -10.94 0.55
N HIS A 321 1.59 -12.01 -0.06
CA HIS A 321 2.46 -12.98 0.62
C HIS A 321 3.56 -13.47 -0.31
N GLU A 322 4.57 -14.17 0.20
CA GLU A 322 5.77 -14.62 -0.57
C GLU A 322 5.45 -15.24 -1.94
N LYS A 323 4.43 -16.10 -2.01
CA LYS A 323 4.05 -16.80 -3.26
C LYS A 323 3.16 -15.98 -4.20
N SER A 324 2.84 -14.74 -3.88
CA SER A 324 1.91 -13.92 -4.67
C SER A 324 2.50 -13.58 -6.04
N MET A 325 1.66 -13.56 -7.08
CA MET A 325 2.08 -13.13 -8.42
C MET A 325 2.45 -11.63 -8.45
N LEU A 326 2.12 -10.88 -7.39
CA LEU A 326 2.50 -9.48 -7.18
C LEU A 326 3.99 -9.22 -7.39
N TRP A 327 4.85 -10.06 -6.82
CA TRP A 327 6.30 -9.81 -6.80
C TRP A 327 6.92 -9.90 -8.19
N GLU A 328 6.39 -10.79 -9.02
CA GLU A 328 6.79 -10.87 -10.44
C GLU A 328 6.22 -9.69 -11.24
N LEU A 329 4.96 -9.31 -10.99
CA LEU A 329 4.32 -8.17 -11.66
C LEU A 329 5.10 -6.88 -11.43
N LEU A 330 5.51 -6.64 -10.19
CA LEU A 330 6.26 -5.44 -9.80
C LEU A 330 7.76 -5.54 -10.10
N ASP A 331 8.24 -6.76 -10.36
CA ASP A 331 9.66 -7.08 -10.54
C ASP A 331 10.49 -6.65 -9.32
N MET A 332 10.00 -7.09 -8.15
CA MET A 332 10.57 -6.78 -6.84
C MET A 332 10.72 -8.07 -6.03
N PRO A 333 11.74 -8.17 -5.16
CA PRO A 333 11.81 -9.26 -4.21
C PRO A 333 10.66 -9.18 -3.21
N TYR A 334 10.26 -10.33 -2.66
CA TYR A 334 9.34 -10.39 -1.53
C TYR A 334 9.93 -9.65 -0.32
N ALA A 335 9.08 -8.93 0.40
CA ALA A 335 9.41 -8.30 1.67
C ALA A 335 8.45 -8.79 2.76
N ASP A 336 8.98 -9.42 3.81
CA ASP A 336 8.21 -9.85 4.98
C ASP A 336 8.03 -8.67 5.95
N MET A 337 6.93 -7.94 5.76
CA MET A 337 6.59 -6.77 6.55
C MET A 337 5.08 -6.57 6.61
N PHE A 338 4.60 -5.77 7.55
CA PHE A 338 3.20 -5.35 7.58
C PHE A 338 2.81 -4.63 6.28
N GLU A 339 1.56 -4.85 5.86
CA GLU A 339 0.93 -4.06 4.81
C GLU A 339 0.76 -2.61 5.27
N GLN A 340 0.44 -1.72 4.34
CA GLN A 340 0.18 -0.31 4.65
C GLN A 340 -1.31 -0.04 4.91
N GLU A 341 -1.64 0.72 5.95
CA GLU A 341 -2.94 1.39 6.05
C GLU A 341 -2.88 2.70 5.27
N SER A 342 -3.67 2.83 4.20
CA SER A 342 -3.68 4.04 3.36
C SER A 342 -4.66 5.10 3.84
N GLY A 343 -5.48 4.80 4.86
CA GLY A 343 -6.38 5.78 5.48
C GLY A 343 -5.67 6.95 6.14
N GLN A 344 -4.37 6.84 6.38
CA GLN A 344 -3.52 7.95 6.79
C GLN A 344 -2.10 7.77 6.27
N LEU A 345 -1.57 8.83 5.66
CA LEU A 345 -0.18 8.85 5.18
C LEU A 345 0.34 10.28 5.14
N LEU A 346 1.65 10.42 5.27
CA LEU A 346 2.35 11.70 5.19
C LEU A 346 3.34 11.64 4.03
N ILE A 347 3.28 12.57 3.07
CA ILE A 347 4.14 12.57 1.89
C ILE A 347 4.63 13.99 1.57
N ASP A 348 5.95 14.14 1.46
CA ASP A 348 6.59 15.27 0.80
C ASP A 348 6.62 15.03 -0.71
N ARG A 349 5.74 15.72 -1.42
CA ARG A 349 5.54 15.58 -2.87
C ARG A 349 6.72 16.15 -3.67
N ARG A 350 7.48 17.10 -3.10
CA ARG A 350 8.67 17.67 -3.74
C ARG A 350 9.81 16.64 -3.76
N ARG A 351 9.96 15.87 -2.67
CA ARG A 351 10.98 14.81 -2.55
C ARG A 351 10.58 13.51 -3.27
N HIS A 352 9.29 13.24 -3.40
CA HIS A 352 8.77 11.95 -3.90
C HIS A 352 8.04 12.05 -5.24
N ALA A 353 8.47 12.94 -6.14
CA ALA A 353 7.86 13.08 -7.46
C ALA A 353 7.86 11.76 -8.27
N ALA A 354 8.96 11.00 -8.22
CA ALA A 354 9.08 9.72 -8.92
C ALA A 354 8.22 8.59 -8.31
N PRO A 355 8.28 8.31 -6.99
CA PRO A 355 7.35 7.37 -6.35
C PRO A 355 5.89 7.76 -6.54
N MET A 356 5.53 9.03 -6.41
CA MET A 356 4.16 9.48 -6.68
C MET A 356 3.74 9.25 -8.13
N LYS A 357 4.66 9.39 -9.09
CA LYS A 357 4.39 9.03 -10.49
C LYS A 357 4.14 7.54 -10.66
N LEU A 358 4.86 6.71 -9.93
CA LEU A 358 4.72 5.26 -9.96
C LEU A 358 3.41 4.80 -9.30
N ALA A 359 3.05 5.35 -8.13
CA ALA A 359 1.75 5.08 -7.49
C ALA A 359 0.58 5.50 -8.39
N PHE A 360 0.69 6.65 -9.07
CA PHE A 360 -0.28 7.09 -10.07
C PHE A 360 -0.36 6.10 -11.24
N PHE A 361 0.79 5.61 -11.75
CA PHE A 361 0.81 4.59 -12.79
C PHE A 361 0.12 3.30 -12.33
N TYR A 362 0.42 2.80 -11.13
CA TYR A 362 -0.19 1.59 -10.57
C TYR A 362 -1.72 1.68 -10.48
N MET A 363 -2.24 2.82 -10.06
CA MET A 363 -3.69 3.03 -9.95
C MET A 363 -4.37 3.12 -11.32
N PHE A 364 -3.81 3.88 -12.26
CA PHE A 364 -4.51 4.29 -13.47
C PHE A 364 -4.13 3.53 -14.74
N HIS A 365 -3.06 2.73 -14.73
CA HIS A 365 -2.69 1.90 -15.87
C HIS A 365 -3.77 0.86 -16.21
N ARG A 366 -3.95 0.61 -17.51
CA ARG A 366 -4.90 -0.39 -18.03
C ARG A 366 -4.17 -1.41 -18.92
N PRO A 367 -4.41 -2.72 -18.74
CA PRO A 367 -5.27 -3.32 -17.70
C PRO A 367 -4.68 -3.08 -16.29
N ASN A 368 -5.57 -2.97 -15.29
CA ASN A 368 -5.16 -2.88 -13.89
C ASN A 368 -4.93 -4.31 -13.38
N PHE A 369 -3.66 -4.72 -13.32
CA PHE A 369 -3.29 -6.07 -12.92
C PHE A 369 -3.51 -6.34 -11.44
N PHE A 370 -3.42 -5.33 -10.57
CA PHE A 370 -3.73 -5.50 -9.14
C PHE A 370 -5.18 -5.98 -8.95
N GLN A 371 -6.14 -5.34 -9.63
CA GLN A 371 -7.55 -5.72 -9.58
C GLN A 371 -7.79 -7.03 -10.34
N LYS A 372 -7.25 -7.17 -11.55
CA LYS A 372 -7.48 -8.35 -12.41
C LYS A 372 -6.95 -9.63 -11.78
N LEU A 373 -5.79 -9.58 -11.15
CA LEU A 373 -5.15 -10.72 -10.48
C LEU A 373 -5.50 -10.80 -8.99
N GLN A 374 -6.18 -9.79 -8.44
CA GLN A 374 -6.50 -9.68 -7.01
C GLN A 374 -5.24 -9.89 -6.14
N VAL A 375 -4.16 -9.18 -6.48
CA VAL A 375 -2.85 -9.28 -5.80
C VAL A 375 -2.55 -8.07 -4.90
N ALA A 376 -3.44 -7.09 -4.88
CA ALA A 376 -3.51 -6.00 -3.91
C ALA A 376 -4.93 -5.41 -3.94
N HIS A 377 -5.31 -4.67 -2.90
CA HIS A 377 -6.64 -4.08 -2.79
C HIS A 377 -6.61 -2.56 -2.90
N GLY A 378 -7.20 -2.01 -3.96
CA GLY A 378 -7.34 -0.57 -4.14
C GLY A 378 -5.99 0.16 -4.13
N ASP A 379 -5.92 1.25 -3.36
CA ASP A 379 -4.75 2.10 -3.17
C ASP A 379 -3.86 1.70 -1.98
N LYS A 380 -4.34 0.76 -1.14
CA LYS A 380 -3.79 0.39 0.19
C LYS A 380 -2.25 0.38 0.25
N ASP A 381 -1.65 -0.50 -0.54
CA ASP A 381 -0.19 -0.69 -0.57
C ASP A 381 0.48 -0.01 -1.77
N LEU A 382 -0.25 0.69 -2.64
CA LEU A 382 0.34 1.26 -3.85
C LEU A 382 1.40 2.33 -3.55
N PHE A 383 1.23 3.06 -2.45
CA PHE A 383 2.22 4.05 -1.99
C PHE A 383 3.48 3.40 -1.41
N ARG A 384 3.33 2.23 -0.75
CA ARG A 384 4.46 1.44 -0.24
C ARG A 384 5.22 0.71 -1.35
N PHE A 385 4.51 0.25 -2.38
CA PHE A 385 5.11 -0.43 -3.53
C PHE A 385 5.88 0.51 -4.46
N ALA A 386 5.47 1.78 -4.50
CA ALA A 386 6.09 2.81 -5.32
C ALA A 386 7.32 3.42 -4.65
#